data_AF-A0A3D4E875-F1
#
_entry.id   AF-A0A3D4E875-F1
#
_cell.length_a   1.000
_cell.length_b   1.000
_cell.length_c   1.000
_cell.angle_alpha   90.00
_cell.angle_beta   90.00
_cell.angle_gamma   90.00
#
_symmetry.space_group_name_H-M   'P 1'
#
loop_
_entity.id
_entity.type
_entity.pdbx_description
1 polymer ?
#
loop_
_entity_poly.entity_id
_entity_poly.type
_entity_poly.pdbx_seq_one_letter_code
_entity_poly.pdbx_strand_id
1 'polypeptide(L)'
;MNKHFFRVLAISAITLCPVLAVSCGDDNSDLETRVTVLEGMIRSLEEDLQKAIVTGSTILSSSQDANGVWTLSLSDGKTITINPSTGGGADITVEQRDSEVVIKVGDKEYVLPLGGGSYTMVYCPEYSDNNVLMNANGSANVAFLVTPGISADELASAKFTVADARELKTRSDAGLFEVNGATIEDGRVVLNLGIADEKASGKTFTVAVKMSVKNAEISSNYFTLIVPEGITLNEDLSGCKFVDAVNPQLQEDGSWNITLSGDFDFLGEFDLNNLFAEKPAGAAKFGLAAAQTGTAAEKLAWIRSCLSDSKWKCASRPGAAFPEGILFTLKVDNATRCKFRVIVNDPLANVDWKKSTLSPNGQHFEYGPVVPAGASLSFDFQKMFGDYENFDPDVKGEKYFGHGDAVKFCEAWCGYSVTLDGEDVVFVEDGYLKAGDAGKKFCKFSKGIYWVPGQTSIAASQRQNWTMTDDEKKAFAGSECNGEIIGGWDGISGEDMAAYGISVSEDGKIVFTDKYQGHACRVAMGPKFQYDYGEVEIGNYWTAFVWFNRRVCPEGLKDPASR
;
A
#
# COMPACT_ATOMS: atom_id res chain seq x y z
N MET A 1 36.39 64.99 -24.36
CA MET A 1 36.39 63.85 -23.42
C MET A 1 37.17 64.22 -22.17
N ASN A 2 36.57 64.01 -21.00
CA ASN A 2 37.04 64.49 -19.70
C ASN A 2 38.24 63.64 -19.21
N LYS A 3 39.36 64.28 -18.84
CA LYS A 3 40.65 63.61 -18.50
C LYS A 3 40.58 62.66 -17.30
N HIS A 4 39.44 62.59 -16.61
CA HIS A 4 39.16 61.64 -15.54
C HIS A 4 38.76 60.24 -16.02
N PHE A 5 38.21 60.09 -17.23
CA PHE A 5 37.80 58.77 -17.75
C PHE A 5 38.99 57.90 -18.19
N PHE A 6 40.07 58.53 -18.67
CA PHE A 6 41.29 57.82 -19.11
C PHE A 6 42.10 57.26 -17.94
N ARG A 7 42.01 57.87 -16.75
CA ARG A 7 42.73 57.41 -15.55
C ARG A 7 42.07 56.20 -14.89
N VAL A 8 40.76 56.04 -15.01
CA VAL A 8 40.05 54.86 -14.47
C VAL A 8 40.27 53.63 -15.36
N LEU A 9 40.38 53.81 -16.68
CA LEU A 9 40.74 52.73 -17.61
C LEU A 9 42.21 52.27 -17.44
N ALA A 10 43.13 53.19 -17.13
CA ALA A 10 44.54 52.86 -16.93
C ALA A 10 44.81 52.08 -15.62
N ILE A 11 43.93 52.20 -14.61
CA ILE A 11 44.07 51.48 -13.32
C ILE A 11 43.50 50.05 -13.42
N SER A 12 42.47 49.85 -14.24
CA SER A 12 41.87 48.52 -14.49
C SER A 12 42.67 47.65 -15.46
N ALA A 13 43.58 48.24 -16.25
CA ALA A 13 44.48 47.50 -17.14
C ALA A 13 45.77 46.96 -16.48
N ILE A 14 46.02 47.23 -15.19
CA ILE A 14 47.26 46.82 -14.48
C ILE A 14 47.10 45.49 -13.70
N THR A 15 45.88 44.96 -13.56
CA THR A 15 45.60 43.74 -12.76
C THR A 15 45.42 42.45 -13.56
N LEU A 16 45.80 42.43 -14.85
CA LEU A 16 45.80 41.23 -15.70
C LEU A 16 47.24 40.86 -16.16
N CYS A 17 48.10 40.46 -15.21
CA CYS A 17 49.42 39.81 -15.34
C CYS A 17 50.57 40.48 -16.18
N PRO A 18 51.86 40.23 -15.82
CA PRO A 18 53.00 40.81 -16.50
C PRO A 18 53.33 40.03 -17.79
N VAL A 19 53.51 40.75 -18.90
CA VAL A 19 54.49 40.58 -19.98
C VAL A 19 53.89 41.16 -21.28
N LEU A 20 54.54 42.24 -21.72
CA LEU A 20 54.48 42.92 -23.02
C LEU A 20 53.27 43.82 -23.31
N ALA A 21 53.31 45.01 -22.71
CA ALA A 21 52.81 46.22 -23.35
C ALA A 21 53.77 46.65 -24.49
N VAL A 22 53.25 46.70 -25.72
CA VAL A 22 53.73 47.46 -26.90
C VAL A 22 52.45 47.69 -27.72
N SER A 23 52.03 48.86 -28.19
CA SER A 23 52.47 50.25 -28.23
C SER A 23 51.24 51.06 -28.66
N CYS A 24 51.19 52.35 -28.28
CA CYS A 24 50.19 53.31 -28.71
C CYS A 24 50.01 53.35 -30.24
N GLY A 25 48.77 53.30 -30.71
CA GLY A 25 48.33 53.58 -32.08
C GLY A 25 46.84 53.92 -32.05
N ASP A 26 46.40 54.83 -32.91
CA ASP A 26 45.06 55.43 -32.98
C ASP A 26 43.92 54.43 -33.37
N ASP A 27 43.81 53.28 -32.70
CA ASP A 27 42.79 52.26 -32.99
C ASP A 27 41.56 52.38 -32.08
N ASN A 28 40.83 53.49 -32.22
CA ASN A 28 39.49 53.60 -31.63
C ASN A 28 38.48 52.63 -32.31
N SER A 29 38.81 52.16 -33.53
CA SER A 29 38.01 51.21 -34.31
C SER A 29 37.99 49.78 -33.75
N ASP A 30 39.07 49.33 -33.10
CA ASP A 30 39.10 47.99 -32.48
C ASP A 30 38.22 47.96 -31.21
N LEU A 31 38.25 49.03 -30.41
CA LEU A 31 37.36 49.21 -29.27
C LEU A 31 35.89 49.36 -29.71
N GLU A 32 35.59 50.14 -30.75
CA GLU A 32 34.22 50.26 -31.30
C GLU A 32 33.69 48.93 -31.86
N THR A 33 34.54 48.15 -32.54
CA THR A 33 34.16 46.83 -33.07
C THR A 33 33.90 45.84 -31.93
N ARG A 34 34.74 45.83 -30.88
CA ARG A 34 34.56 44.97 -29.70
C ARG A 34 33.32 45.36 -28.89
N VAL A 35 33.01 46.65 -28.77
CA VAL A 35 31.77 47.14 -28.13
C VAL A 35 30.54 46.75 -28.94
N THR A 36 30.57 46.89 -30.27
CA THR A 36 29.45 46.50 -31.17
C THR A 36 29.15 44.99 -31.09
N VAL A 37 30.18 44.15 -31.00
CA VAL A 37 30.02 42.69 -30.82
C VAL A 37 29.39 42.36 -29.47
N LEU A 38 29.82 43.04 -28.39
CA LEU A 38 29.26 42.86 -27.05
C LEU A 38 27.79 43.31 -26.97
N GLU A 39 27.45 44.46 -27.57
CA GLU A 39 26.06 44.93 -27.68
C GLU A 39 25.19 43.96 -28.48
N GLY A 40 25.72 43.37 -29.55
CA GLY A 40 25.05 42.34 -30.34
C GLY A 40 24.77 41.06 -29.55
N MET A 41 25.71 40.60 -28.72
CA MET A 41 25.54 39.42 -27.87
C MET A 41 24.49 39.65 -26.78
N ILE A 42 24.51 40.82 -26.12
CA ILE A 42 23.50 41.19 -25.12
C ILE A 42 22.11 41.24 -25.76
N ARG A 43 21.97 41.87 -26.93
CA ARG A 43 20.70 41.94 -27.65
C ARG A 43 20.18 40.56 -28.05
N SER A 44 21.06 39.66 -28.52
CA SER A 44 20.67 38.28 -28.84
C SER A 44 20.16 37.55 -27.61
N LEU A 45 20.82 37.70 -26.46
CA LEU A 45 20.39 37.11 -25.20
C LEU A 45 19.02 37.65 -24.77
N GLU A 46 18.81 38.98 -24.81
CA GLU A 46 17.50 39.58 -24.51
C GLU A 46 16.39 39.05 -25.43
N GLU A 47 16.67 38.91 -26.74
CA GLU A 47 15.71 38.39 -27.71
C GLU A 47 15.35 36.92 -27.45
N ASP A 48 16.32 36.08 -27.07
CA ASP A 48 16.09 34.67 -26.75
C ASP A 48 15.31 34.50 -25.45
N LEU A 49 15.62 35.29 -24.42
CA LEU A 49 14.87 35.34 -23.15
C LEU A 49 13.43 35.83 -23.38
N GLN A 50 13.24 36.89 -24.15
CA GLN A 50 11.92 37.42 -24.47
C GLN A 50 11.09 36.41 -25.26
N LYS A 51 11.68 35.73 -26.24
CA LYS A 51 11.00 34.66 -26.99
C LYS A 51 10.55 33.54 -26.06
N ALA A 52 11.43 33.07 -25.16
CA ALA A 52 11.12 32.02 -24.20
C ALA A 52 9.93 32.40 -23.29
N ILE A 53 9.85 33.66 -22.83
CA ILE A 53 8.72 34.17 -22.04
C ILE A 53 7.45 34.19 -22.88
N VAL A 54 7.49 34.71 -24.10
CA VAL A 54 6.31 34.82 -24.98
C VAL A 54 5.78 33.45 -25.39
N THR A 55 6.64 32.45 -25.57
CA THR A 55 6.24 31.07 -25.89
C THR A 55 5.79 30.27 -24.67
N GLY A 56 5.94 30.82 -23.46
CA GLY A 56 5.66 30.09 -22.22
C GLY A 56 6.60 28.92 -21.97
N SER A 57 7.83 28.98 -22.50
CA SER A 57 8.82 27.91 -22.37
C SER A 57 9.31 27.80 -20.92
N THR A 58 9.35 26.58 -20.38
CA THR A 58 9.88 26.29 -19.04
C THR A 58 11.30 25.73 -19.11
N ILE A 59 12.10 25.93 -18.08
CA ILE A 59 13.45 25.36 -17.98
C ILE A 59 13.35 23.87 -17.59
N LEU A 60 13.96 22.99 -18.39
CA LEU A 60 14.07 21.55 -18.16
C LEU A 60 15.34 21.19 -17.38
N SER A 61 16.43 21.89 -17.64
CA SER A 61 17.70 21.76 -16.92
C SER A 61 18.50 23.06 -16.95
N SER A 62 19.24 23.33 -15.88
CA SER A 62 20.19 24.43 -15.77
C SER A 62 21.54 23.90 -15.28
N SER A 63 22.64 24.38 -15.87
CA SER A 63 23.99 24.09 -15.41
C SER A 63 24.89 25.30 -15.51
N GLN A 64 25.87 25.40 -14.60
CA GLN A 64 26.92 26.40 -14.63
C GLN A 64 28.26 25.71 -14.78
N ASP A 65 29.08 26.16 -15.72
CA ASP A 65 30.44 25.64 -15.90
C ASP A 65 31.44 26.29 -14.92
N ALA A 66 32.68 25.77 -14.90
CA ALA A 66 33.75 26.29 -14.04
C ALA A 66 34.16 27.74 -14.36
N ASN A 67 33.76 28.29 -15.51
CA ASN A 67 34.01 29.67 -15.93
C ASN A 67 32.84 30.62 -15.61
N GLY A 68 31.81 30.10 -14.92
CA GLY A 68 30.62 30.84 -14.54
C GLY A 68 29.56 30.95 -15.63
N VAL A 69 29.73 30.30 -16.79
CA VAL A 69 28.79 30.32 -17.92
C VAL A 69 27.62 29.40 -17.63
N TRP A 70 26.41 29.93 -17.72
CA TRP A 70 25.16 29.21 -17.56
C TRP A 70 24.65 28.66 -18.89
N THR A 71 24.10 27.45 -18.85
CA THR A 71 23.36 26.85 -19.97
C THR A 71 21.98 26.43 -19.50
N LEU A 72 20.94 26.95 -20.14
CA LEU A 72 19.53 26.67 -19.85
C LEU A 72 18.91 25.90 -21.00
N SER A 73 18.38 24.69 -20.73
CA SER A 73 17.63 23.93 -21.73
C SER A 73 16.13 24.14 -21.53
N LEU A 74 15.44 24.53 -22.58
CA LEU A 74 14.02 24.89 -22.54
C LEU A 74 13.11 23.76 -23.07
N SER A 75 11.86 23.77 -22.65
CA SER A 75 10.81 22.82 -23.06
C SER A 75 10.50 22.81 -24.56
N ASP A 76 10.87 23.87 -25.28
CA ASP A 76 10.71 23.99 -26.73
C ASP A 76 11.91 23.42 -27.53
N GLY A 77 12.86 22.79 -26.83
CA GLY A 77 14.05 22.17 -27.41
C GLY A 77 15.20 23.14 -27.69
N LYS A 78 15.08 24.41 -27.30
CA LYS A 78 16.16 25.41 -27.44
C LYS A 78 17.06 25.47 -26.22
N THR A 79 18.26 26.00 -26.43
CA THR A 79 19.25 26.22 -25.37
C THR A 79 19.65 27.69 -25.33
N ILE A 80 19.66 28.28 -24.13
CA ILE A 80 20.15 29.64 -23.90
C ILE A 80 21.48 29.54 -23.14
N THR A 81 22.53 30.13 -23.68
CA THR A 81 23.83 30.23 -23.02
C THR A 81 24.04 31.65 -22.51
N ILE A 82 24.33 31.79 -21.23
CA ILE A 82 24.51 33.07 -20.55
C ILE A 82 25.94 33.12 -20.02
N ASN A 83 26.74 34.07 -20.47
CA ASN A 83 28.12 34.24 -20.03
C ASN A 83 28.23 35.51 -19.15
N PRO A 84 28.24 35.40 -17.81
CA PRO A 84 28.32 36.56 -16.92
C PRO A 84 29.70 37.24 -16.94
N SER A 85 30.75 36.56 -17.41
CA SER A 85 32.13 37.03 -17.37
C SER A 85 32.58 37.83 -18.60
N THR A 86 31.68 38.09 -19.56
CA THR A 86 31.95 38.96 -20.74
C THR A 86 31.62 40.45 -20.52
N GLY A 87 31.53 40.89 -19.26
CA GLY A 87 31.06 42.23 -18.87
C GLY A 87 31.97 43.40 -19.26
N GLY A 88 31.82 43.88 -20.49
CA GLY A 88 32.07 45.27 -20.87
C GLY A 88 30.74 45.98 -21.07
N GLY A 89 30.10 46.44 -19.98
CA GLY A 89 29.07 47.48 -20.02
C GLY A 89 27.70 47.19 -19.39
N ALA A 90 27.24 45.93 -19.30
CA ALA A 90 25.97 45.57 -18.65
C ALA A 90 26.17 44.47 -17.62
N ASP A 91 25.65 44.66 -16.40
CA ASP A 91 25.67 43.64 -15.36
C ASP A 91 24.67 42.53 -15.71
N ILE A 92 25.17 41.31 -15.91
CA ILE A 92 24.34 40.11 -16.11
C ILE A 92 24.43 39.26 -14.84
N THR A 93 23.31 39.00 -14.20
CA THR A 93 23.25 38.11 -13.02
C THR A 93 22.19 37.04 -13.22
N VAL A 94 22.49 35.82 -12.77
CA VAL A 94 21.56 34.69 -12.81
C VAL A 94 21.35 34.20 -11.38
N GLU A 95 20.11 34.20 -10.92
CA GLU A 95 19.69 33.70 -9.61
C GLU A 95 18.71 32.53 -9.83
N GLN A 96 19.07 31.34 -9.37
CA GLN A 96 18.18 30.17 -9.41
C GLN A 96 17.43 30.05 -8.08
N ARG A 97 16.10 29.95 -8.16
CA ARG A 97 15.17 29.75 -7.03
C ARG A 97 14.45 28.41 -7.16
N ASP A 98 13.67 28.05 -6.15
CA ASP A 98 13.00 26.73 -6.04
C ASP A 98 12.05 26.40 -7.20
N SER A 99 11.47 27.40 -7.85
CA SER A 99 10.48 27.23 -8.94
C SER A 99 10.76 28.05 -10.19
N GLU A 100 11.83 28.84 -10.20
CA GLU A 100 12.12 29.80 -11.27
C GLU A 100 13.62 30.13 -11.35
N VAL A 101 14.06 30.59 -12.52
CA VAL A 101 15.37 31.22 -12.70
C VAL A 101 15.15 32.67 -13.08
N VAL A 102 15.78 33.57 -12.33
CA VAL A 102 15.71 35.02 -12.51
C VAL A 102 17.01 35.48 -13.15
N ILE A 103 16.92 36.08 -14.34
CA ILE A 103 18.06 36.54 -15.13
C ILE A 103 17.93 38.04 -15.27
N LYS A 104 18.91 38.78 -14.74
CA LYS A 104 19.00 40.24 -14.93
C LYS A 104 20.01 40.55 -16.02
N VAL A 105 19.63 41.43 -16.93
CA VAL A 105 20.50 41.99 -17.97
C VAL A 105 20.35 43.51 -17.87
N GLY A 106 21.33 44.17 -17.24
CA GLY A 106 21.19 45.58 -16.84
C GLY A 106 20.02 45.78 -15.88
N ASP A 107 19.12 46.71 -16.20
CA ASP A 107 17.94 47.03 -15.38
C ASP A 107 16.71 46.14 -15.65
N LYS A 108 16.79 45.20 -16.60
CA LYS A 108 15.67 44.32 -16.96
C LYS A 108 15.80 42.95 -16.29
N GLU A 109 14.67 42.48 -15.76
CA GLU A 109 14.55 41.17 -15.12
C GLU A 109 13.69 40.24 -15.99
N TYR A 110 14.22 39.06 -16.28
CA TYR A 110 13.57 37.99 -17.03
C TYR A 110 13.38 36.79 -16.09
N VAL A 111 12.13 36.37 -15.88
CA VAL A 111 11.79 35.26 -14.99
C VAL A 111 11.28 34.09 -15.83
N LEU A 112 11.96 32.95 -15.74
CA LEU A 112 11.57 31.73 -16.43
C LEU A 112 11.20 30.64 -15.41
N PRO A 113 10.00 30.04 -15.50
CA PRO A 113 9.58 28.98 -14.59
C PRO A 113 10.35 27.68 -14.85
N LEU A 114 10.68 26.96 -13.78
CA LEU A 114 11.15 25.58 -13.87
C LEU A 114 9.96 24.66 -14.21
N GLY A 115 10.08 23.89 -15.29
CA GLY A 115 9.07 22.90 -15.63
C GLY A 115 9.12 21.75 -14.61
N GLY A 116 8.00 21.03 -14.40
CA GLY A 116 7.97 19.84 -13.53
C GLY A 116 9.13 18.89 -13.88
N GLY A 117 10.15 18.88 -13.03
CA GLY A 117 11.55 18.69 -13.43
C GLY A 117 11.89 17.29 -13.96
N SER A 118 12.65 17.26 -15.06
CA SER A 118 13.45 16.09 -15.43
C SER A 118 14.69 16.07 -14.54
N TYR A 119 14.63 15.34 -13.44
CA TYR A 119 15.79 15.12 -12.59
C TYR A 119 16.87 14.30 -13.35
N THR A 120 18.14 14.61 -13.14
CA THR A 120 19.28 13.81 -13.62
C THR A 120 20.13 13.35 -12.45
N MET A 121 20.67 12.14 -12.52
CA MET A 121 21.59 11.58 -11.52
C MET A 121 22.87 11.12 -12.22
N VAL A 122 24.03 11.64 -11.82
CA VAL A 122 25.32 11.34 -12.47
C VAL A 122 26.34 10.91 -11.42
N TYR A 123 26.96 9.76 -11.61
CA TYR A 123 28.04 9.24 -10.78
C TYR A 123 29.24 10.21 -10.77
N CYS A 124 29.72 10.52 -9.57
CA CYS A 124 30.90 11.33 -9.31
C CYS A 124 32.07 10.41 -8.92
N PRO A 125 33.04 10.17 -9.80
CA PRO A 125 34.18 9.31 -9.49
C PRO A 125 35.07 9.90 -8.40
N GLU A 126 35.41 9.08 -7.42
CA GLU A 126 36.37 9.43 -6.35
C GLU A 126 37.83 9.26 -6.83
N TYR A 127 38.06 8.29 -7.72
CA TYR A 127 39.38 7.92 -8.24
C TYR A 127 39.49 8.17 -9.74
N SER A 128 40.72 8.40 -10.21
CA SER A 128 41.01 8.71 -11.63
C SER A 128 40.72 7.57 -12.60
N ASP A 129 40.64 6.34 -12.11
CA ASP A 129 40.28 5.16 -12.90
C ASP A 129 38.75 4.94 -12.99
N ASN A 130 37.97 5.82 -12.35
CA ASN A 130 36.51 5.81 -12.27
C ASN A 130 35.91 4.54 -11.63
N ASN A 131 36.71 3.72 -10.96
CA ASN A 131 36.24 2.49 -10.34
C ASN A 131 35.78 2.74 -8.89
N VAL A 132 34.71 2.07 -8.51
CA VAL A 132 34.29 1.93 -7.11
C VAL A 132 34.86 0.62 -6.58
N LEU A 133 35.61 0.69 -5.48
CA LEU A 133 36.19 -0.48 -4.81
C LEU A 133 35.35 -0.82 -3.59
N MET A 134 34.81 -2.05 -3.53
CA MET A 134 34.20 -2.56 -2.29
C MET A 134 35.27 -2.93 -1.27
N ASN A 135 34.97 -2.64 0.00
CA ASN A 135 35.80 -3.06 1.12
C ASN A 135 35.64 -4.57 1.38
N ALA A 136 36.44 -5.11 2.32
CA ALA A 136 36.42 -6.54 2.68
C ALA A 136 35.08 -7.02 3.30
N ASN A 137 34.19 -6.10 3.68
CA ASN A 137 32.83 -6.42 4.17
C ASN A 137 31.77 -6.30 3.04
N GLY A 138 32.21 -6.13 1.79
CA GLY A 138 31.31 -6.03 0.64
C GLY A 138 30.53 -4.73 0.57
N SER A 139 31.04 -3.64 1.17
CA SER A 139 30.40 -2.32 1.17
C SER A 139 31.25 -1.27 0.45
N ALA A 140 30.61 -0.30 -0.21
CA ALA A 140 31.25 0.87 -0.81
C ALA A 140 30.35 2.10 -0.72
N ASN A 141 30.95 3.29 -0.60
CA ASN A 141 30.22 4.55 -0.76
C ASN A 141 30.37 5.05 -2.20
N VAL A 142 29.27 5.49 -2.79
CA VAL A 142 29.21 5.94 -4.19
C VAL A 142 28.49 7.28 -4.25
N ALA A 143 29.18 8.31 -4.72
CA ALA A 143 28.65 9.66 -4.79
C ALA A 143 27.97 9.94 -6.14
N PHE A 144 26.84 10.65 -6.10
CA PHE A 144 26.09 11.09 -7.27
C PHE A 144 25.77 12.58 -7.18
N LEU A 145 25.92 13.28 -8.30
CA LEU A 145 25.38 14.62 -8.51
C LEU A 145 23.95 14.50 -9.02
N VAL A 146 23.01 15.02 -8.24
CA VAL A 146 21.59 15.10 -8.62
C VAL A 146 21.28 16.53 -9.04
N THR A 147 20.60 16.70 -10.17
CA THR A 147 20.22 18.02 -10.70
C THR A 147 18.73 18.03 -11.08
N PRO A 148 17.91 18.96 -10.57
CA PRO A 148 18.26 19.90 -9.50
C PRO A 148 18.65 19.16 -8.20
N GLY A 149 19.50 19.79 -7.39
CA GLY A 149 19.93 19.21 -6.11
C GLY A 149 18.72 18.93 -5.21
N ILE A 150 18.79 17.86 -4.42
CA ILE A 150 17.71 17.47 -3.51
C ILE A 150 18.01 17.91 -2.07
N SER A 151 16.97 18.29 -1.33
CA SER A 151 17.07 18.64 0.08
C SER A 151 17.17 17.41 0.99
N ALA A 152 17.53 17.61 2.26
CA ALA A 152 17.56 16.52 3.25
C ALA A 152 16.17 15.88 3.46
N ASP A 153 15.10 16.69 3.45
CA ASP A 153 13.72 16.19 3.57
C ASP A 153 13.31 15.38 2.34
N GLU A 154 13.73 15.82 1.14
CA GLU A 154 13.49 15.07 -0.10
C GLU A 154 14.25 13.74 -0.10
N LEU A 155 15.51 13.74 0.37
CA LEU A 155 16.31 12.52 0.52
C LEU A 155 15.64 11.53 1.49
N ALA A 156 15.09 12.01 2.61
CA ALA A 156 14.40 11.16 3.58
C ALA A 156 13.16 10.45 2.99
N SER A 157 12.53 11.05 1.98
CA SER A 157 11.40 10.47 1.24
C SER A 157 11.81 9.68 0.00
N ALA A 158 13.08 9.78 -0.42
CA ALA A 158 13.57 9.15 -1.65
C ALA A 158 13.81 7.65 -1.45
N LYS A 159 13.54 6.85 -2.49
CA LYS A 159 13.83 5.41 -2.54
C LYS A 159 14.93 5.14 -3.54
N PHE A 160 15.96 4.41 -3.13
CA PHE A 160 17.06 4.00 -3.99
C PHE A 160 17.06 2.50 -4.22
N THR A 161 17.23 2.08 -5.47
CA THR A 161 17.34 0.67 -5.85
C THR A 161 18.43 0.50 -6.91
N VAL A 162 19.06 -0.67 -6.97
CA VAL A 162 19.97 -0.98 -8.08
C VAL A 162 19.12 -1.18 -9.35
N ALA A 163 19.30 -0.31 -10.33
CA ALA A 163 18.55 -0.32 -11.58
C ALA A 163 19.00 -1.46 -12.51
N ASP A 164 20.31 -1.69 -12.56
CA ASP A 164 20.94 -2.72 -13.39
C ASP A 164 22.33 -3.05 -12.83
N ALA A 165 22.72 -4.32 -12.93
CA ALA A 165 24.04 -4.81 -12.57
C ALA A 165 24.45 -5.95 -13.51
N ARG A 166 25.60 -5.81 -14.17
CA ARG A 166 26.10 -6.80 -15.15
C ARG A 166 27.56 -7.10 -14.92
N GLU A 167 27.91 -8.37 -14.87
CA GLU A 167 29.31 -8.78 -14.83
C GLU A 167 29.99 -8.38 -16.16
N LEU A 168 31.20 -7.81 -16.11
CA LEU A 168 31.94 -7.40 -17.32
C LEU A 168 32.24 -8.55 -18.29
N LYS A 169 31.95 -9.81 -17.92
CA LYS A 169 32.18 -11.01 -18.73
C LYS A 169 30.92 -11.73 -19.27
N THR A 170 29.70 -11.56 -18.71
CA THR A 170 28.44 -12.12 -19.25
C THR A 170 27.16 -11.55 -18.57
N ARG A 171 25.96 -11.84 -19.16
CA ARG A 171 24.62 -11.21 -18.94
C ARG A 171 24.10 -11.06 -17.49
N SER A 172 23.14 -10.14 -17.35
CA SER A 172 22.52 -9.54 -16.16
C SER A 172 22.06 -10.47 -15.02
N ASP A 173 22.43 -10.12 -13.79
CA ASP A 173 21.91 -10.67 -12.54
C ASP A 173 21.47 -9.51 -11.63
N ALA A 174 20.27 -8.96 -11.90
CA ALA A 174 19.65 -8.02 -10.99
C ALA A 174 19.32 -8.74 -9.67
N GLY A 175 19.98 -8.34 -8.58
CA GLY A 175 19.82 -8.96 -7.25
C GLY A 175 21.12 -9.24 -6.49
N LEU A 176 22.30 -9.01 -7.10
CA LEU A 176 23.60 -9.19 -6.44
C LEU A 176 23.98 -8.06 -5.47
N PHE A 177 23.38 -6.88 -5.63
CA PHE A 177 23.71 -5.68 -4.88
C PHE A 177 22.47 -5.00 -4.32
N GLU A 178 22.63 -4.32 -3.20
CA GLU A 178 21.60 -3.50 -2.57
C GLU A 178 22.12 -2.11 -2.20
N VAL A 179 21.20 -1.16 -2.01
CA VAL A 179 21.50 0.15 -1.41
C VAL A 179 21.15 0.07 0.08
N ASN A 180 22.13 0.33 0.94
CA ASN A 180 22.01 0.21 2.40
C ASN A 180 21.70 1.53 3.10
N GLY A 181 21.99 2.66 2.45
CA GLY A 181 21.76 3.98 3.00
C GLY A 181 22.10 5.07 2.01
N ALA A 182 21.63 6.28 2.30
CA ALA A 182 21.91 7.47 1.52
C ALA A 182 22.12 8.66 2.45
N THR A 183 23.13 9.48 2.17
CA THR A 183 23.44 10.74 2.86
C THR A 183 23.68 11.87 1.86
N ILE A 184 23.66 13.12 2.33
CA ILE A 184 24.13 14.27 1.55
C ILE A 184 25.48 14.71 2.12
N GLU A 185 26.50 14.70 1.27
CA GLU A 185 27.86 15.16 1.60
C GLU A 185 28.31 16.12 0.49
N ASP A 186 28.70 17.34 0.87
CA ASP A 186 29.17 18.39 -0.06
C ASP A 186 28.25 18.61 -1.28
N GLY A 187 26.93 18.58 -1.06
CA GLY A 187 25.92 18.76 -2.10
C GLY A 187 25.73 17.56 -3.04
N ARG A 188 26.33 16.42 -2.72
CA ARG A 188 26.20 15.15 -3.46
C ARG A 188 25.41 14.13 -2.64
N VAL A 189 24.67 13.28 -3.34
CA VAL A 189 24.01 12.13 -2.73
C VAL A 189 25.03 11.00 -2.65
N VAL A 190 25.42 10.60 -1.45
CA VAL A 190 26.34 9.48 -1.22
C VAL A 190 25.52 8.25 -0.84
N LEU A 191 25.60 7.21 -1.65
CA LEU A 191 24.91 5.94 -1.43
C LEU A 191 25.88 4.92 -0.87
N ASN A 192 25.49 4.25 0.21
CA ASN A 192 26.19 3.05 0.66
C ASN A 192 25.65 1.84 -0.12
N LEU A 193 26.46 1.27 -1.00
CA LEU A 193 26.16 0.02 -1.69
C LEU A 193 26.67 -1.18 -0.91
N GLY A 194 25.92 -2.27 -0.96
CA GLY A 194 26.26 -3.54 -0.34
C GLY A 194 26.05 -4.74 -1.25
N ILE A 195 26.67 -5.86 -0.89
CA ILE A 195 26.47 -7.15 -1.56
C ILE A 195 25.25 -7.85 -0.95
N ALA A 196 24.37 -8.33 -1.82
CA ALA A 196 23.19 -9.12 -1.46
C ALA A 196 23.37 -10.63 -1.70
N ASP A 197 24.32 -11.04 -2.55
CA ASP A 197 24.66 -12.45 -2.83
C ASP A 197 26.19 -12.61 -2.97
N GLU A 198 26.78 -13.56 -2.24
CA GLU A 198 28.21 -13.89 -2.26
C GLU A 198 28.74 -14.23 -3.65
N LYS A 199 27.88 -14.61 -4.62
CA LYS A 199 28.27 -14.82 -6.02
C LYS A 199 28.91 -13.61 -6.68
N ALA A 200 28.75 -12.41 -6.11
CA ALA A 200 29.43 -11.20 -6.56
C ALA A 200 30.93 -11.18 -6.24
N SER A 201 31.37 -11.99 -5.27
CA SER A 201 32.76 -12.05 -4.78
C SER A 201 33.77 -12.31 -5.91
N GLY A 202 34.85 -11.53 -5.95
CA GLY A 202 35.94 -11.67 -6.92
C GLY A 202 35.63 -11.20 -8.35
N LYS A 203 34.53 -10.49 -8.57
CA LYS A 203 34.06 -10.09 -9.89
C LYS A 203 34.00 -8.56 -10.06
N THR A 204 33.93 -8.13 -11.31
CA THR A 204 33.76 -6.72 -11.68
C THR A 204 32.45 -6.52 -12.43
N PHE A 205 31.71 -5.49 -12.04
CA PHE A 205 30.38 -5.21 -12.54
C PHE A 205 30.26 -3.80 -13.11
N THR A 206 29.37 -3.64 -14.08
CA THR A 206 28.83 -2.36 -14.50
C THR A 206 27.47 -2.18 -13.84
N VAL A 207 27.31 -1.13 -13.03
CA VAL A 207 26.15 -0.92 -12.16
C VAL A 207 25.51 0.44 -12.44
N ALA A 208 24.18 0.51 -12.42
CA ALA A 208 23.41 1.74 -12.40
C ALA A 208 22.41 1.70 -11.24
N VAL A 209 22.16 2.86 -10.62
CA VAL A 209 21.21 3.01 -9.50
C VAL A 209 20.01 3.83 -9.96
N LYS A 210 18.82 3.51 -9.45
CA LYS A 210 17.59 4.27 -9.63
C LYS A 210 17.24 4.99 -8.34
N MET A 211 16.87 6.26 -8.45
CA MET A 211 16.26 7.06 -7.39
C MET A 211 14.80 7.33 -7.74
N SER A 212 13.90 7.09 -6.80
CA SER A 212 12.51 7.53 -6.86
C SER A 212 12.33 8.66 -5.85
N VAL A 213 12.05 9.87 -6.31
CA VAL A 213 11.87 11.04 -5.44
C VAL A 213 10.66 11.84 -5.94
N LYS A 214 9.79 12.26 -5.01
CA LYS A 214 8.48 12.85 -5.34
C LYS A 214 7.71 11.93 -6.32
N ASN A 215 7.44 12.42 -7.53
CA ASN A 215 6.74 11.73 -8.61
C ASN A 215 7.67 11.39 -9.79
N ALA A 216 8.99 11.35 -9.57
CA ALA A 216 9.98 11.08 -10.62
C ALA A 216 10.82 9.84 -10.30
N GLU A 217 11.08 9.02 -11.33
CA GLU A 217 12.08 7.95 -11.29
C GLU A 217 13.27 8.32 -12.18
N ILE A 218 14.48 8.28 -11.62
CA ILE A 218 15.71 8.70 -12.30
C ILE A 218 16.76 7.61 -12.17
N SER A 219 17.35 7.20 -13.29
CA SER A 219 18.48 6.28 -13.30
C SER A 219 19.80 7.05 -13.43
N SER A 220 20.85 6.57 -12.76
CA SER A 220 22.20 7.06 -12.96
C SER A 220 22.77 6.62 -14.29
N ASN A 221 23.85 7.26 -14.73
CA ASN A 221 24.80 6.61 -15.64
C ASN A 221 25.43 5.38 -14.97
N TYR A 222 25.99 4.50 -15.81
CA TYR A 222 26.70 3.33 -15.34
C TYR A 222 28.07 3.70 -14.75
N PHE A 223 28.47 2.99 -13.71
CA PHE A 223 29.80 3.02 -13.11
C PHE A 223 30.36 1.60 -12.95
N THR A 224 31.67 1.49 -12.80
CA THR A 224 32.36 0.20 -12.60
C THR A 224 32.52 -0.07 -11.11
N LEU A 225 32.06 -1.23 -10.67
CA LEU A 225 32.16 -1.71 -9.29
C LEU A 225 33.05 -2.96 -9.26
N ILE A 226 34.12 -2.92 -8.48
CA ILE A 226 35.04 -4.06 -8.29
C ILE A 226 34.80 -4.65 -6.91
N VAL A 227 34.50 -5.95 -6.89
CA VAL A 227 34.27 -6.71 -5.67
C VAL A 227 35.51 -7.54 -5.35
N PRO A 228 36.09 -7.44 -4.14
CA PRO A 228 37.23 -8.26 -3.76
C PRO A 228 36.85 -9.75 -3.65
N GLU A 229 37.83 -10.63 -3.80
CA GLU A 229 37.63 -12.06 -3.55
C GLU A 229 37.43 -12.35 -2.06
N GLY A 230 36.73 -13.44 -1.76
CA GLY A 230 36.57 -13.93 -0.38
C GLY A 230 35.53 -13.18 0.45
N ILE A 231 34.67 -12.34 -0.16
CA ILE A 231 33.49 -11.82 0.55
C ILE A 231 32.57 -12.97 0.94
N THR A 232 32.26 -13.06 2.22
CA THR A 232 31.18 -13.86 2.79
C THR A 232 30.16 -12.95 3.46
N LEU A 233 28.88 -13.29 3.33
CA LEU A 233 27.79 -12.65 4.07
C LEU A 233 27.83 -13.21 5.49
N ASN A 234 28.73 -12.66 6.30
CA ASN A 234 28.93 -13.11 7.67
C ASN A 234 27.67 -12.88 8.51
N GLU A 235 27.26 -13.92 9.24
CA GLU A 235 26.29 -13.81 10.32
C GLU A 235 27.05 -13.72 11.63
N ASP A 236 26.82 -12.63 12.35
CA ASP A 236 27.29 -12.44 13.71
C ASP A 236 26.08 -12.01 14.52
N LEU A 237 25.31 -13.02 14.95
CA LEU A 237 24.05 -12.85 15.69
C LEU A 237 24.29 -12.43 17.16
N SER A 238 25.27 -11.55 17.39
CA SER A 238 25.62 -11.01 18.69
C SER A 238 25.18 -9.55 18.83
N GLY A 239 25.01 -9.09 20.07
CA GLY A 239 24.81 -7.67 20.35
C GLY A 239 23.39 -7.13 20.16
N CYS A 240 22.36 -8.00 20.17
CA CYS A 240 20.96 -7.59 20.20
C CYS A 240 20.28 -8.08 21.48
N LYS A 241 19.53 -7.19 22.13
CA LYS A 241 18.59 -7.55 23.20
C LYS A 241 17.25 -6.90 22.94
N PHE A 242 16.19 -7.66 23.16
CA PHE A 242 14.81 -7.19 23.03
C PHE A 242 14.32 -6.62 24.36
N VAL A 243 13.29 -5.77 24.31
CA VAL A 243 12.57 -5.33 25.50
C VAL A 243 11.75 -6.48 26.08
N ASP A 244 11.61 -6.53 27.42
CA ASP A 244 10.88 -7.62 28.08
C ASP A 244 9.40 -7.71 27.63
N ALA A 245 8.81 -6.57 27.24
CA ALA A 245 7.43 -6.48 26.77
C ALA A 245 7.13 -7.36 25.54
N VAL A 246 8.13 -7.78 24.77
CA VAL A 246 7.91 -8.66 23.61
C VAL A 246 8.20 -10.14 23.89
N ASN A 247 8.32 -10.53 25.17
CA ASN A 247 8.61 -11.89 25.64
C ASN A 247 9.68 -12.62 24.79
N PRO A 248 10.91 -12.09 24.75
CA PRO A 248 11.92 -12.60 23.84
C PRO A 248 12.47 -13.97 24.26
N GLN A 249 12.56 -14.89 23.29
CA GLN A 249 13.05 -16.25 23.47
C GLN A 249 14.19 -16.56 22.50
N LEU A 250 15.42 -16.68 22.99
CA LEU A 250 16.58 -17.04 22.18
C LEU A 250 16.50 -18.51 21.77
N GLN A 251 16.71 -18.78 20.48
CA GLN A 251 16.71 -20.11 19.89
C GLN A 251 18.15 -20.66 19.78
N GLU A 252 18.27 -21.97 19.60
CA GLU A 252 19.58 -22.65 19.47
C GLU A 252 20.40 -22.18 18.26
N ASP A 253 19.73 -21.72 17.19
CA ASP A 253 20.36 -21.17 15.98
C ASP A 253 20.82 -19.71 16.14
N GLY A 254 20.66 -19.12 17.33
CA GLY A 254 21.00 -17.73 17.63
C GLY A 254 19.95 -16.71 17.19
N SER A 255 18.83 -17.13 16.59
CA SER A 255 17.69 -16.26 16.31
C SER A 255 16.79 -16.07 17.52
N TRP A 256 15.95 -15.05 17.51
CA TRP A 256 14.98 -14.78 18.57
C TRP A 256 13.56 -15.07 18.10
N ASN A 257 12.72 -15.59 18.98
CA ASN A 257 11.27 -15.55 18.81
C ASN A 257 10.72 -14.49 19.76
N ILE A 258 9.85 -13.62 19.28
CA ILE A 258 9.21 -12.57 20.07
C ILE A 258 7.69 -12.60 19.83
N THR A 259 6.91 -12.22 20.84
CA THR A 259 5.46 -12.07 20.75
C THR A 259 5.10 -10.64 21.16
N LEU A 260 4.42 -9.90 20.27
CA LEU A 260 4.07 -8.51 20.55
C LEU A 260 3.04 -8.42 21.69
N SER A 261 3.22 -7.44 22.57
CA SER A 261 2.27 -7.14 23.64
C SER A 261 2.32 -5.65 24.04
N GLY A 262 1.40 -5.19 24.88
CA GLY A 262 1.38 -3.81 25.35
C GLY A 262 1.16 -2.81 24.21
N ASP A 263 2.08 -1.86 24.05
CA ASP A 263 2.00 -0.79 23.04
C ASP A 263 2.29 -1.24 21.60
N PHE A 264 2.69 -2.51 21.40
CA PHE A 264 2.98 -3.06 20.08
C PHE A 264 1.73 -3.72 19.46
N ASP A 265 1.08 -3.00 18.56
CA ASP A 265 -0.09 -3.50 17.82
C ASP A 265 0.30 -3.97 16.41
N PHE A 266 0.21 -5.28 16.18
CA PHE A 266 0.46 -5.89 14.87
C PHE A 266 -0.51 -5.40 13.78
N LEU A 267 -1.78 -5.19 14.13
CA LEU A 267 -2.80 -4.62 13.24
C LEU A 267 -2.72 -3.08 13.19
N GLY A 268 -1.79 -2.51 13.94
CA GLY A 268 -1.53 -1.10 14.10
C GLY A 268 -0.33 -0.63 13.31
N GLU A 269 0.37 0.32 13.92
CA GLU A 269 1.65 0.82 13.48
C GLU A 269 2.63 0.81 14.65
N PHE A 270 3.88 0.46 14.37
CA PHE A 270 4.96 0.53 15.35
C PHE A 270 6.30 0.60 14.63
N ASP A 271 7.34 0.97 15.38
CA ASP A 271 8.71 0.95 14.89
C ASP A 271 9.43 -0.30 15.41
N LEU A 272 10.02 -1.08 14.51
CA LEU A 272 10.85 -2.24 14.85
C LEU A 272 12.02 -1.84 15.75
N ASN A 273 12.52 -0.60 15.66
CA ASN A 273 13.55 -0.08 16.58
C ASN A 273 13.14 -0.17 18.04
N ASN A 274 11.85 0.00 18.34
CA ASN A 274 11.34 0.02 19.71
C ASN A 274 11.24 -1.37 20.33
N LEU A 275 11.42 -2.43 19.54
CA LEU A 275 11.47 -3.81 20.04
C LEU A 275 12.77 -4.10 20.79
N PHE A 276 13.81 -3.27 20.64
CA PHE A 276 15.15 -3.52 21.15
C PHE A 276 15.45 -2.71 22.41
N ALA A 277 15.96 -3.39 23.44
CA ALA A 277 16.60 -2.76 24.59
C ALA A 277 18.06 -2.35 24.25
N GLU A 278 18.76 -3.18 23.48
CA GLU A 278 20.10 -2.91 22.98
C GLU A 278 20.17 -3.29 21.49
N LYS A 279 20.65 -2.36 20.66
CA LYS A 279 20.87 -2.58 19.22
C LYS A 279 22.37 -2.65 18.90
N PRO A 280 22.76 -3.37 17.83
CA PRO A 280 24.10 -3.30 17.29
C PRO A 280 24.49 -1.85 16.97
N ALA A 281 25.72 -1.47 17.26
CA ALA A 281 26.24 -0.15 16.93
C ALA A 281 26.41 0.01 15.41
N GLY A 282 26.01 1.16 14.85
CA GLY A 282 26.11 1.47 13.43
C GLY A 282 24.76 1.75 12.76
N ALA A 283 24.79 2.07 11.46
CA ALA A 283 23.58 2.27 10.67
C ALA A 283 22.93 0.91 10.40
N ALA A 284 21.81 0.65 11.08
CA ALA A 284 21.13 -0.63 11.03
C ALA A 284 19.95 -0.59 10.04
N LYS A 285 19.86 -1.59 9.17
CA LYS A 285 18.80 -1.73 8.17
C LYS A 285 17.92 -2.93 8.52
N PHE A 286 16.63 -2.69 8.66
CA PHE A 286 15.66 -3.74 8.85
C PHE A 286 15.27 -4.37 7.51
N GLY A 287 15.11 -5.68 7.51
CA GLY A 287 14.69 -6.43 6.34
C GLY A 287 13.88 -7.66 6.70
N LEU A 288 13.25 -8.24 5.69
CA LEU A 288 12.70 -9.59 5.77
C LEU A 288 13.79 -10.57 5.35
N ALA A 289 13.88 -11.71 6.04
CA ALA A 289 14.75 -12.78 5.58
C ALA A 289 14.31 -13.26 4.18
N ALA A 290 15.29 -13.67 3.37
CA ALA A 290 15.08 -14.11 2.00
C ALA A 290 14.13 -15.33 1.92
N ALA A 291 14.22 -16.23 2.89
CA ALA A 291 13.34 -17.38 3.02
C ALA A 291 12.43 -17.21 4.25
N GLN A 292 11.13 -17.08 3.99
CA GLN A 292 10.08 -17.21 5.00
C GLN A 292 9.55 -18.64 5.02
N THR A 293 8.88 -19.03 6.11
CA THR A 293 8.23 -20.34 6.27
C THR A 293 6.76 -20.18 6.64
N GLY A 294 5.96 -21.24 6.48
CA GLY A 294 4.55 -21.26 6.87
C GLY A 294 3.73 -20.13 6.25
N THR A 295 2.79 -19.58 7.01
CA THR A 295 1.91 -18.51 6.55
C THR A 295 2.67 -17.23 6.14
N ALA A 296 3.84 -16.97 6.74
CA ALA A 296 4.66 -15.81 6.37
C ALA A 296 5.18 -15.92 4.93
N ALA A 297 5.46 -17.14 4.45
CA ALA A 297 5.84 -17.37 3.05
C ALA A 297 4.67 -17.12 2.09
N GLU A 298 3.49 -17.62 2.44
CA GLU A 298 2.25 -17.46 1.64
C GLU A 298 1.81 -16.00 1.54
N LYS A 299 2.03 -15.21 2.59
CA LYS A 299 1.62 -13.81 2.71
C LYS A 299 2.76 -12.82 2.51
N LEU A 300 3.91 -13.24 1.97
CA LEU A 300 5.12 -12.41 1.86
C LEU A 300 4.88 -11.07 1.14
N ALA A 301 4.07 -11.05 0.08
CA ALA A 301 3.74 -9.83 -0.64
C ALA A 301 2.97 -8.82 0.24
N TRP A 302 2.04 -9.32 1.05
CA TRP A 302 1.31 -8.50 2.02
C TRP A 302 2.24 -7.99 3.13
N ILE A 303 3.10 -8.85 3.69
CA ILE A 303 4.06 -8.44 4.73
C ILE A 303 4.99 -7.33 4.21
N ARG A 304 5.48 -7.46 2.98
CA ARG A 304 6.30 -6.43 2.32
C ARG A 304 5.56 -5.11 2.16
N SER A 305 4.24 -5.13 1.96
CA SER A 305 3.45 -3.90 1.86
C SER A 305 3.29 -3.19 3.21
N CYS A 306 3.45 -3.92 4.32
CA CYS A 306 3.34 -3.38 5.68
C CYS A 306 4.66 -2.84 6.24
N LEU A 307 5.80 -3.15 5.62
CA LEU A 307 7.12 -2.78 6.11
C LEU A 307 7.77 -1.70 5.24
N SER A 308 8.15 -0.58 5.87
CA SER A 308 8.96 0.46 5.25
C SER A 308 10.18 0.76 6.13
N ASP A 309 11.32 0.19 5.75
CA ASP A 309 12.54 0.17 6.57
C ASP A 309 12.25 -0.38 7.98
N SER A 310 12.37 0.42 9.04
CA SER A 310 12.05 0.01 10.40
C SER A 310 10.57 0.15 10.77
N LYS A 311 9.77 0.82 9.96
CA LYS A 311 8.37 1.14 10.29
C LYS A 311 7.46 0.03 9.83
N TRP A 312 6.72 -0.55 10.77
CA TRP A 312 5.59 -1.41 10.50
C TRP A 312 4.31 -0.58 10.48
N LYS A 313 3.49 -0.78 9.45
CA LYS A 313 2.11 -0.30 9.39
C LYS A 313 1.26 -1.33 8.67
N CYS A 314 0.30 -1.92 9.38
CA CYS A 314 -0.63 -2.85 8.77
C CYS A 314 -1.40 -2.15 7.62
N ALA A 315 -1.17 -2.60 6.39
CA ALA A 315 -1.70 -1.93 5.19
C ALA A 315 -3.15 -2.35 4.88
N SER A 316 -3.50 -3.59 5.20
CA SER A 316 -4.81 -4.18 4.96
C SER A 316 -4.97 -5.45 5.80
N ARG A 317 -6.16 -6.04 5.77
CA ARG A 317 -6.46 -7.33 6.41
C ARG A 317 -5.43 -8.42 6.06
N PRO A 318 -4.71 -9.02 7.02
CA PRO A 318 -3.85 -10.19 6.76
C PRO A 318 -4.66 -11.43 6.38
N GLY A 319 -5.80 -11.63 7.06
CA GLY A 319 -6.68 -12.77 6.90
C GLY A 319 -6.06 -14.09 7.37
N ALA A 320 -5.00 -14.02 8.18
CA ALA A 320 -4.38 -15.15 8.84
C ALA A 320 -3.53 -14.65 10.03
N ALA A 321 -3.28 -15.54 10.99
CA ALA A 321 -2.22 -15.39 11.98
C ALA A 321 -0.86 -15.89 11.45
N PHE A 322 0.21 -15.68 12.22
CA PHE A 322 1.58 -16.09 11.89
C PHE A 322 2.20 -16.85 13.08
N PRO A 323 1.72 -18.08 13.39
CA PRO A 323 2.18 -18.83 14.55
C PRO A 323 3.63 -19.31 14.41
N GLU A 324 4.13 -19.58 13.21
CA GLU A 324 5.55 -19.87 12.94
C GLU A 324 6.43 -18.60 12.95
N GLY A 325 5.79 -17.43 12.98
CA GLY A 325 6.42 -16.12 13.04
C GLY A 325 6.93 -15.58 11.69
N ILE A 326 6.97 -14.25 11.59
CA ILE A 326 7.53 -13.52 10.46
C ILE A 326 9.01 -13.27 10.74
N LEU A 327 9.91 -13.77 9.89
CA LEU A 327 11.35 -13.67 10.13
C LEU A 327 11.93 -12.35 9.58
N PHE A 328 12.36 -11.50 10.50
CA PHE A 328 13.08 -10.27 10.22
C PHE A 328 14.58 -10.43 10.42
N THR A 329 15.34 -9.60 9.71
CA THR A 329 16.78 -9.44 9.86
C THR A 329 17.13 -7.99 10.16
N LEU A 330 18.17 -7.80 10.95
CA LEU A 330 18.81 -6.51 11.17
C LEU A 330 20.24 -6.59 10.66
N LYS A 331 20.58 -5.81 9.64
CA LYS A 331 21.94 -5.76 9.07
C LYS A 331 22.66 -4.49 9.51
N VAL A 332 23.95 -4.62 9.80
CA VAL A 332 24.89 -3.49 9.97
C VAL A 332 26.14 -3.82 9.17
N ASP A 333 26.57 -2.88 8.32
CA ASP A 333 27.73 -3.03 7.43
C ASP A 333 27.69 -4.35 6.61
N ASN A 334 26.53 -4.66 6.03
CA ASN A 334 26.21 -5.91 5.30
C ASN A 334 26.23 -7.23 6.10
N ALA A 335 26.68 -7.22 7.35
CA ALA A 335 26.60 -8.39 8.22
C ALA A 335 25.22 -8.48 8.87
N THR A 336 24.62 -9.67 8.89
CA THR A 336 23.38 -9.90 9.66
C THR A 336 23.75 -9.95 11.14
N ARG A 337 23.26 -8.97 11.91
CA ARG A 337 23.53 -8.83 13.35
C ARG A 337 22.40 -9.33 14.23
N CYS A 338 21.19 -9.38 13.69
CA CYS A 338 20.03 -9.96 14.37
C CYS A 338 19.17 -10.75 13.40
N LYS A 339 18.60 -11.84 13.90
CA LYS A 339 17.47 -12.54 13.30
C LYS A 339 16.39 -12.69 14.36
N PHE A 340 15.17 -12.31 14.03
CA PHE A 340 14.07 -12.46 14.97
C PHE A 340 12.75 -12.74 14.26
N ARG A 341 11.94 -13.62 14.85
CA ARG A 341 10.59 -13.96 14.40
C ARG A 341 9.58 -13.22 15.25
N VAL A 342 8.72 -12.46 14.59
CA VAL A 342 7.53 -11.89 15.23
C VAL A 342 6.41 -12.92 15.13
N ILE A 343 6.12 -13.60 16.24
CA ILE A 343 5.01 -14.54 16.36
C ILE A 343 3.72 -13.76 16.58
N VAL A 344 2.73 -14.04 15.75
CA VAL A 344 1.41 -13.42 15.82
C VAL A 344 0.39 -14.54 15.95
N ASN A 345 -0.24 -14.65 17.11
CA ASN A 345 -1.28 -15.62 17.36
C ASN A 345 -2.65 -14.99 17.12
N ASP A 346 -3.61 -15.77 16.63
CA ASP A 346 -5.00 -15.34 16.56
C ASP A 346 -5.64 -15.44 17.97
N PRO A 347 -6.03 -14.31 18.59
CA PRO A 347 -6.65 -14.32 19.92
C PRO A 347 -8.02 -15.01 19.94
N LEU A 348 -8.68 -15.12 18.78
CA LEU A 348 -10.02 -15.66 18.62
C LEU A 348 -10.06 -17.12 18.14
N ALA A 349 -8.91 -17.74 17.85
CA ALA A 349 -8.84 -19.08 17.26
C ALA A 349 -9.51 -20.18 18.10
N ASN A 350 -9.48 -20.04 19.43
CA ASN A 350 -10.03 -21.03 20.36
C ASN A 350 -11.34 -20.59 21.02
N VAL A 351 -11.93 -19.47 20.56
CA VAL A 351 -13.21 -18.98 21.05
C VAL A 351 -14.34 -19.85 20.50
N ASP A 352 -15.28 -20.25 21.35
CA ASP A 352 -16.45 -21.02 20.92
C ASP A 352 -17.52 -20.11 20.32
N TRP A 353 -17.57 -20.09 19.00
CA TRP A 353 -18.56 -19.36 18.21
C TRP A 353 -19.88 -20.14 18.04
N LYS A 354 -19.82 -21.46 18.20
CA LYS A 354 -20.92 -22.39 17.92
C LYS A 354 -21.57 -22.84 19.23
N LYS A 355 -22.19 -21.88 19.93
CA LYS A 355 -23.05 -22.21 21.07
C LYS A 355 -24.14 -23.17 20.62
N SER A 356 -24.18 -24.37 21.22
CA SER A 356 -25.08 -25.48 20.85
C SER A 356 -26.58 -25.12 20.88
N THR A 357 -26.93 -24.01 21.51
CA THR A 357 -28.27 -23.44 21.61
C THR A 357 -28.73 -22.70 20.35
N LEU A 358 -27.81 -22.23 19.49
CA LEU A 358 -28.11 -21.68 18.16
C LEU A 358 -28.01 -22.77 17.07
N SER A 359 -28.72 -23.87 17.28
CA SER A 359 -28.83 -24.95 16.31
C SER A 359 -30.23 -24.94 15.68
N PRO A 360 -30.36 -24.82 14.35
CA PRO A 360 -31.66 -24.64 13.72
C PRO A 360 -32.41 -25.98 13.54
N ASN A 361 -32.21 -26.96 14.42
CA ASN A 361 -32.73 -28.33 14.30
C ASN A 361 -34.27 -28.34 14.29
N GLY A 362 -34.86 -28.12 13.11
CA GLY A 362 -36.30 -28.11 12.86
C GLY A 362 -37.05 -26.83 13.24
N GLN A 363 -36.36 -25.75 13.57
CA GLN A 363 -37.01 -24.49 13.97
C GLN A 363 -37.23 -23.59 12.74
N HIS A 364 -38.48 -23.21 12.50
CA HIS A 364 -38.86 -22.40 11.36
C HIS A 364 -39.76 -21.26 11.80
N PHE A 365 -39.54 -20.10 11.18
CA PHE A 365 -40.39 -18.93 11.36
C PHE A 365 -41.20 -18.71 10.08
N GLU A 366 -42.37 -18.11 10.19
CA GLU A 366 -43.23 -17.81 9.04
C GLU A 366 -43.61 -16.34 9.06
N TYR A 367 -43.36 -15.66 7.94
CA TYR A 367 -43.91 -14.36 7.62
C TYR A 367 -45.37 -14.54 7.21
N GLY A 368 -46.29 -14.07 8.05
CA GLY A 368 -47.73 -14.30 7.89
C GLY A 368 -48.38 -13.55 6.72
N PRO A 369 -48.03 -12.28 6.42
CA PRO A 369 -48.57 -11.60 5.25
C PRO A 369 -48.09 -12.23 3.94
N VAL A 370 -48.97 -12.27 2.94
CA VAL A 370 -48.57 -12.70 1.59
C VAL A 370 -47.69 -11.62 0.96
N VAL A 371 -46.53 -12.02 0.43
CA VAL A 371 -45.64 -11.19 -0.36
C VAL A 371 -46.07 -11.31 -1.84
N PRO A 372 -46.69 -10.29 -2.44
CA PRO A 372 -47.21 -10.39 -3.80
C PRO A 372 -46.08 -10.42 -4.85
N ALA A 373 -46.41 -10.89 -6.06
CA ALA A 373 -45.53 -10.78 -7.21
C ALA A 373 -45.23 -9.30 -7.51
N GLY A 374 -43.97 -8.98 -7.79
CA GLY A 374 -43.51 -7.61 -8.00
C GLY A 374 -43.34 -6.78 -6.72
N ALA A 375 -43.51 -7.38 -5.53
CA ALA A 375 -43.35 -6.65 -4.28
C ALA A 375 -41.90 -6.25 -4.02
N SER A 376 -41.72 -5.03 -3.52
CA SER A 376 -40.48 -4.63 -2.85
C SER A 376 -40.70 -4.68 -1.35
N LEU A 377 -40.05 -5.62 -0.68
CA LEU A 377 -40.17 -5.84 0.77
C LEU A 377 -38.77 -6.00 1.36
N SER A 378 -38.53 -5.38 2.52
CA SER A 378 -37.37 -5.67 3.36
C SER A 378 -37.88 -6.14 4.72
N PHE A 379 -37.54 -7.37 5.08
CA PHE A 379 -37.97 -8.03 6.30
C PHE A 379 -36.82 -8.15 7.30
N ASP A 380 -37.00 -7.55 8.46
CA ASP A 380 -36.04 -7.58 9.58
C ASP A 380 -36.35 -8.76 10.51
N PHE A 381 -35.71 -9.90 10.22
CA PHE A 381 -35.92 -11.12 11.01
C PHE A 381 -35.23 -11.08 12.37
N GLN A 382 -34.15 -10.28 12.52
CA GLN A 382 -33.43 -10.15 13.79
C GLN A 382 -34.32 -9.47 14.82
N LYS A 383 -35.00 -8.40 14.42
CA LYS A 383 -36.01 -7.75 15.26
C LYS A 383 -37.13 -8.72 15.68
N MET A 384 -37.61 -9.55 14.74
CA MET A 384 -38.62 -10.57 15.06
C MET A 384 -38.12 -11.56 16.13
N PHE A 385 -36.85 -11.94 16.13
CA PHE A 385 -36.29 -12.77 17.21
C PHE A 385 -36.16 -12.03 18.54
N GLY A 386 -35.88 -10.72 18.51
CA GLY A 386 -35.85 -9.87 19.70
C GLY A 386 -37.23 -9.66 20.33
N ASP A 387 -38.26 -9.47 19.50
CA ASP A 387 -39.64 -9.20 19.93
C ASP A 387 -40.45 -10.49 20.18
N TYR A 388 -39.79 -11.62 20.43
CA TYR A 388 -40.42 -12.94 20.46
C TYR A 388 -41.49 -13.12 21.55
N GLU A 389 -41.46 -12.34 22.63
CA GLU A 389 -42.50 -12.34 23.66
C GLU A 389 -43.86 -11.88 23.12
N ASN A 390 -43.86 -11.14 22.00
CA ASN A 390 -45.04 -10.71 21.27
C ASN A 390 -45.39 -11.66 20.11
N PHE A 391 -44.82 -12.87 20.05
CA PHE A 391 -45.30 -13.93 19.15
C PHE A 391 -46.72 -14.34 19.57
N ASP A 392 -47.71 -13.57 19.12
CA ASP A 392 -49.11 -13.94 19.23
C ASP A 392 -49.59 -14.44 17.85
N PRO A 393 -49.84 -15.76 17.68
CA PRO A 393 -50.35 -16.30 16.42
C PRO A 393 -51.75 -15.76 16.06
N ASP A 394 -52.49 -15.22 17.02
CA ASP A 394 -53.89 -14.83 16.90
C ASP A 394 -54.11 -13.31 16.80
N VAL A 395 -53.16 -12.45 17.20
CA VAL A 395 -53.31 -10.98 17.15
C VAL A 395 -53.00 -10.38 15.76
N LYS A 396 -53.81 -9.39 15.36
CA LYS A 396 -53.88 -8.80 14.01
C LYS A 396 -52.83 -7.69 13.80
N GLY A 397 -52.07 -7.80 12.72
CA GLY A 397 -51.37 -6.67 12.10
C GLY A 397 -50.19 -7.10 11.23
N GLU A 398 -49.26 -7.82 11.83
CA GLU A 398 -48.08 -8.43 11.20
C GLU A 398 -47.85 -9.77 11.90
N LYS A 399 -48.41 -10.85 11.36
CA LYS A 399 -48.41 -12.15 12.03
C LYS A 399 -47.09 -12.87 11.76
N TYR A 400 -46.38 -13.29 12.80
CA TYR A 400 -45.24 -14.19 12.67
C TYR A 400 -45.56 -15.49 13.41
N PHE A 401 -45.22 -16.65 12.83
CA PHE A 401 -45.46 -17.94 13.47
C PHE A 401 -44.14 -18.67 13.68
N GLY A 402 -43.89 -19.09 14.91
CA GLY A 402 -42.83 -20.04 15.23
C GLY A 402 -43.33 -21.48 15.12
N HIS A 403 -42.54 -22.36 14.51
CA HIS A 403 -42.78 -23.80 14.44
C HIS A 403 -41.72 -24.55 15.24
N GLY A 404 -42.12 -25.66 15.89
CA GLY A 404 -41.22 -26.43 16.76
C GLY A 404 -40.80 -25.66 18.01
N ASP A 405 -39.52 -25.75 18.38
CA ASP A 405 -38.93 -25.07 19.55
C ASP A 405 -38.54 -23.60 19.28
N ALA A 406 -39.28 -22.87 18.44
CA ALA A 406 -38.94 -21.52 18.00
C ALA A 406 -38.75 -20.51 19.17
N VAL A 407 -39.52 -20.63 20.25
CA VAL A 407 -39.36 -19.78 21.45
C VAL A 407 -38.00 -20.01 22.11
N LYS A 408 -37.57 -21.26 22.29
CA LYS A 408 -36.26 -21.58 22.88
C LYS A 408 -35.11 -21.06 22.03
N PHE A 409 -35.29 -21.05 20.70
CA PHE A 409 -34.33 -20.43 19.81
C PHE A 409 -34.23 -18.92 20.04
N CYS A 410 -35.36 -18.22 20.12
CA CYS A 410 -35.37 -16.78 20.37
C CYS A 410 -34.79 -16.43 21.75
N GLU A 411 -35.07 -17.22 22.79
CA GLU A 411 -34.43 -17.09 24.11
C GLU A 411 -32.90 -17.26 24.01
N ALA A 412 -32.44 -18.28 23.27
CA ALA A 412 -31.02 -18.52 23.04
C ALA A 412 -30.36 -17.42 22.20
N TRP A 413 -31.09 -16.85 21.23
CA TRP A 413 -30.69 -15.72 20.42
C TRP A 413 -30.49 -14.48 21.27
N CYS A 414 -31.49 -14.08 22.04
CA CYS A 414 -31.44 -12.90 22.92
C CYS A 414 -30.38 -13.03 24.02
N GLY A 415 -30.05 -14.26 24.45
CA GLY A 415 -28.95 -14.53 25.39
C GLY A 415 -27.60 -14.81 24.74
N TYR A 416 -27.46 -14.65 23.42
CA TYR A 416 -26.21 -14.99 22.73
C TYR A 416 -25.13 -13.93 23.00
N SER A 417 -23.97 -14.42 23.39
CA SER A 417 -22.74 -13.64 23.56
C SER A 417 -21.54 -14.53 23.34
N VAL A 418 -20.45 -13.99 22.81
CA VAL A 418 -19.16 -14.63 22.65
C VAL A 418 -18.18 -13.71 23.35
N THR A 419 -17.46 -14.23 24.34
CA THR A 419 -16.56 -13.44 25.18
C THR A 419 -15.10 -13.85 25.00
N LEU A 420 -14.19 -12.88 25.07
CA LEU A 420 -12.75 -13.09 25.20
C LEU A 420 -12.33 -12.43 26.51
N ASP A 421 -11.71 -13.20 27.41
CA ASP A 421 -11.27 -12.73 28.74
C ASP A 421 -12.36 -12.01 29.56
N GLY A 422 -13.62 -12.41 29.37
CA GLY A 422 -14.79 -11.83 30.05
C GLY A 422 -15.36 -10.57 29.40
N GLU A 423 -14.78 -10.07 28.31
CA GLU A 423 -15.33 -8.98 27.50
C GLU A 423 -16.10 -9.52 26.29
N ASP A 424 -17.25 -8.92 25.96
CA ASP A 424 -18.04 -9.31 24.79
C ASP A 424 -17.30 -8.98 23.49
N VAL A 425 -17.10 -10.00 22.66
CA VAL A 425 -16.59 -9.91 21.28
C VAL A 425 -17.77 -9.69 20.33
N VAL A 426 -18.78 -10.55 20.42
CA VAL A 426 -20.04 -10.46 19.69
C VAL A 426 -21.18 -10.81 20.64
N PHE A 427 -22.27 -10.07 20.63
CA PHE A 427 -23.43 -10.32 21.49
C PHE A 427 -24.71 -9.88 20.81
N VAL A 428 -25.86 -10.33 21.32
CA VAL A 428 -27.17 -9.84 20.90
C VAL A 428 -27.66 -8.79 21.87
N GLU A 429 -28.11 -7.66 21.34
CA GLU A 429 -28.75 -6.57 22.08
C GLU A 429 -29.88 -6.00 21.25
N ASP A 430 -31.05 -5.81 21.88
CA ASP A 430 -32.29 -5.40 21.22
C ASP A 430 -32.68 -6.29 20.02
N GLY A 431 -32.33 -7.58 20.07
CA GLY A 431 -32.59 -8.54 19.00
C GLY A 431 -31.56 -8.55 17.87
N TYR A 432 -30.57 -7.65 17.86
CA TYR A 432 -29.55 -7.55 16.82
C TYR A 432 -28.19 -8.08 17.28
N LEU A 433 -27.49 -8.78 16.39
CA LEU A 433 -26.08 -9.10 16.60
C LEU A 433 -25.23 -7.83 16.51
N LYS A 434 -24.43 -7.58 17.55
CA LYS A 434 -23.52 -6.44 17.66
C LYS A 434 -22.12 -6.92 18.00
N ALA A 435 -21.12 -6.21 17.47
CA ALA A 435 -19.73 -6.40 17.89
C ALA A 435 -19.48 -5.57 19.14
N GLY A 436 -18.98 -6.21 20.20
CA GLY A 436 -18.50 -5.51 21.38
C GLY A 436 -17.15 -4.85 21.13
N ASP A 437 -16.68 -4.07 22.09
CA ASP A 437 -15.44 -3.32 21.92
C ASP A 437 -14.22 -4.24 21.78
N ALA A 438 -14.24 -5.41 22.44
CA ALA A 438 -13.23 -6.45 22.23
C ALA A 438 -13.23 -6.98 20.80
N GLY A 439 -14.41 -7.18 20.19
CA GLY A 439 -14.53 -7.61 18.80
C GLY A 439 -14.11 -6.54 17.80
N LYS A 440 -14.52 -5.28 18.01
CA LYS A 440 -14.16 -4.15 17.13
C LYS A 440 -12.65 -3.94 17.02
N LYS A 441 -11.89 -4.21 18.09
CA LYS A 441 -10.41 -4.15 18.07
C LYS A 441 -9.80 -5.02 16.96
N PHE A 442 -10.44 -6.14 16.62
CA PHE A 442 -9.98 -7.06 15.59
C PHE A 442 -10.63 -6.85 14.22
N CYS A 443 -11.44 -5.81 14.03
CA CYS A 443 -12.15 -5.56 12.77
C CYS A 443 -11.70 -4.27 12.07
N LYS A 444 -10.46 -3.83 12.28
CA LYS A 444 -9.97 -2.55 11.75
C LYS A 444 -9.97 -2.52 10.22
N PHE A 445 -9.67 -3.65 9.58
CA PHE A 445 -9.64 -3.80 8.12
C PHE A 445 -10.66 -4.83 7.61
N SER A 446 -11.63 -5.19 8.45
CA SER A 446 -12.58 -6.26 8.19
C SER A 446 -14.02 -5.79 8.32
N LYS A 447 -14.95 -6.53 7.72
CA LYS A 447 -16.38 -6.18 7.74
C LYS A 447 -17.02 -6.25 9.13
N GLY A 448 -16.44 -7.01 10.06
CA GLY A 448 -17.12 -7.35 11.31
C GLY A 448 -18.24 -8.34 11.07
N ILE A 449 -19.40 -8.11 11.69
CA ILE A 449 -20.57 -8.98 11.56
C ILE A 449 -21.22 -8.71 10.21
N TYR A 450 -21.48 -9.78 9.46
CA TYR A 450 -22.27 -9.70 8.24
C TYR A 450 -23.08 -10.98 8.03
N TRP A 451 -24.18 -10.85 7.31
CA TRP A 451 -25.08 -11.96 7.02
C TRP A 451 -24.91 -12.47 5.60
N VAL A 452 -25.02 -13.78 5.46
CA VAL A 452 -24.99 -14.46 4.16
C VAL A 452 -26.29 -15.21 3.89
N PRO A 453 -26.78 -15.20 2.65
CA PRO A 453 -27.88 -16.06 2.26
C PRO A 453 -27.43 -17.51 2.28
N GLY A 454 -28.32 -18.37 2.75
CA GLY A 454 -28.18 -19.82 2.63
C GLY A 454 -29.09 -20.40 1.57
N GLN A 455 -29.39 -21.70 1.72
CA GLN A 455 -30.32 -22.38 0.83
C GLN A 455 -31.72 -21.78 0.94
N THR A 456 -32.32 -21.44 -0.21
CA THR A 456 -33.76 -21.16 -0.27
C THR A 456 -34.48 -22.42 -0.73
N SER A 457 -35.37 -22.99 0.09
CA SER A 457 -36.16 -24.17 -0.26
C SER A 457 -37.56 -23.78 -0.73
N ILE A 458 -38.13 -24.51 -1.67
CA ILE A 458 -39.53 -24.32 -2.10
C ILE A 458 -40.44 -25.27 -1.33
N ALA A 459 -41.62 -24.79 -0.94
CA ALA A 459 -42.62 -25.61 -0.27
C ALA A 459 -43.10 -26.74 -1.19
N ALA A 460 -42.99 -28.00 -0.74
CA ALA A 460 -43.40 -29.18 -1.50
C ALA A 460 -44.85 -29.11 -1.99
N SER A 461 -45.73 -28.55 -1.15
CA SER A 461 -47.17 -28.39 -1.45
C SER A 461 -47.48 -27.44 -2.60
N GLN A 462 -46.52 -26.61 -3.00
CA GLN A 462 -46.72 -25.50 -3.95
C GLN A 462 -45.94 -25.72 -5.26
N ARG A 463 -45.43 -26.93 -5.48
CA ARG A 463 -44.72 -27.37 -6.68
C ARG A 463 -45.67 -27.46 -7.87
N GLN A 464 -45.43 -26.65 -8.90
CA GLN A 464 -46.26 -26.62 -10.12
C GLN A 464 -45.72 -27.50 -11.24
N ASN A 465 -44.46 -27.90 -11.16
CA ASN A 465 -43.85 -28.87 -12.07
C ASN A 465 -44.27 -30.32 -11.78
N TRP A 466 -44.89 -30.59 -10.63
CA TRP A 466 -45.35 -31.91 -10.24
C TRP A 466 -46.67 -32.28 -10.93
N THR A 467 -46.58 -33.18 -11.89
CA THR A 467 -47.73 -33.77 -12.62
C THR A 467 -48.37 -34.95 -11.89
N MET A 468 -47.85 -35.29 -10.71
CA MET A 468 -48.30 -36.37 -9.83
C MET A 468 -49.68 -36.09 -9.21
N THR A 469 -50.43 -37.15 -8.91
CA THR A 469 -51.63 -37.09 -8.06
C THR A 469 -51.28 -36.72 -6.62
N ASP A 470 -52.24 -36.26 -5.82
CA ASP A 470 -51.98 -35.85 -4.44
C ASP A 470 -51.44 -37.00 -3.57
N ASP A 471 -51.88 -38.24 -3.80
CA ASP A 471 -51.36 -39.42 -3.09
C ASP A 471 -49.92 -39.74 -3.49
N GLU A 472 -49.56 -39.58 -4.77
CA GLU A 472 -48.18 -39.72 -5.24
C GLU A 472 -47.27 -38.61 -4.71
N LYS A 473 -47.76 -37.36 -4.63
CA LYS A 473 -47.05 -36.24 -4.01
C LYS A 473 -46.80 -36.51 -2.52
N LYS A 474 -47.81 -36.98 -1.79
CA LYS A 474 -47.69 -37.36 -0.37
C LYS A 474 -46.68 -38.50 -0.17
N ALA A 475 -46.72 -39.52 -1.02
CA ALA A 475 -45.78 -40.63 -0.99
C ALA A 475 -44.34 -40.15 -1.28
N PHE A 476 -44.16 -39.25 -2.25
CA PHE A 476 -42.86 -38.70 -2.62
C PHE A 476 -42.28 -37.74 -1.57
N ALA A 477 -43.12 -36.89 -0.98
CA ALA A 477 -42.72 -35.96 0.09
C ALA A 477 -42.52 -36.65 1.45
N GLY A 478 -42.90 -37.92 1.60
CA GLY A 478 -42.76 -38.70 2.83
C GLY A 478 -43.68 -38.25 3.97
N SER A 479 -44.63 -37.35 3.72
CA SER A 479 -45.60 -36.81 4.68
C SER A 479 -46.76 -36.10 3.95
N GLU A 480 -47.74 -35.59 4.70
CA GLU A 480 -48.73 -34.66 4.12
C GLU A 480 -47.97 -33.48 3.49
N CYS A 481 -48.23 -33.17 2.21
CA CYS A 481 -47.67 -31.98 1.56
C CYS A 481 -48.27 -30.71 2.18
N ASN A 482 -47.85 -30.38 3.40
CA ASN A 482 -48.39 -29.35 4.28
C ASN A 482 -47.53 -28.06 4.28
N GLY A 483 -46.79 -27.84 3.19
CA GLY A 483 -45.91 -26.69 3.06
C GLY A 483 -44.52 -26.86 3.69
N GLU A 484 -44.07 -28.09 3.90
CA GLU A 484 -42.68 -28.41 4.29
C GLU A 484 -41.76 -28.55 3.08
N ILE A 485 -40.44 -28.62 3.33
CA ILE A 485 -39.43 -28.84 2.29
C ILE A 485 -39.35 -30.32 1.89
N ILE A 486 -38.87 -30.60 0.67
CA ILE A 486 -38.45 -31.95 0.28
C ILE A 486 -37.05 -32.22 0.84
N GLY A 487 -36.79 -33.43 1.33
CA GLY A 487 -35.48 -33.82 1.86
C GLY A 487 -34.36 -33.75 0.80
N GLY A 488 -33.18 -33.31 1.22
CA GLY A 488 -32.02 -33.09 0.34
C GLY A 488 -31.97 -31.69 -0.27
N TRP A 489 -30.96 -31.40 -1.09
CA TRP A 489 -30.84 -30.11 -1.76
C TRP A 489 -31.91 -30.01 -2.86
N ASP A 490 -32.87 -29.11 -2.65
CA ASP A 490 -34.01 -28.89 -3.53
C ASP A 490 -34.56 -27.47 -3.38
N GLY A 491 -33.97 -26.53 -4.12
CA GLY A 491 -34.23 -25.11 -3.94
C GLY A 491 -33.38 -24.20 -4.82
N ILE A 492 -33.37 -22.91 -4.50
CA ILE A 492 -32.55 -21.88 -5.16
C ILE A 492 -31.22 -21.78 -4.42
N SER A 493 -30.10 -21.83 -5.15
CA SER A 493 -28.77 -21.59 -4.57
C SER A 493 -28.65 -20.13 -4.10
N GLY A 494 -27.77 -19.85 -3.13
CA GLY A 494 -27.54 -18.47 -2.69
C GLY A 494 -27.14 -17.52 -3.83
N GLU A 495 -26.40 -18.02 -4.83
CA GLU A 495 -25.97 -17.28 -6.01
C GLU A 495 -27.13 -16.94 -6.96
N ASP A 496 -28.13 -17.82 -7.04
CA ASP A 496 -29.29 -17.67 -7.94
C ASP A 496 -30.45 -16.87 -7.32
N MET A 497 -30.47 -16.68 -6.00
CA MET A 497 -31.56 -16.00 -5.29
C MET A 497 -31.91 -14.64 -5.90
N ALA A 498 -30.89 -13.87 -6.29
CA ALA A 498 -31.07 -12.54 -6.89
C ALA A 498 -31.84 -12.58 -8.22
N ALA A 499 -31.72 -13.65 -9.00
CA ALA A 499 -32.47 -13.82 -10.26
C ALA A 499 -33.97 -14.00 -9.99
N TYR A 500 -34.33 -14.58 -8.84
CA TYR A 500 -35.70 -14.73 -8.36
C TYR A 500 -36.17 -13.55 -7.50
N GLY A 501 -35.38 -12.47 -7.43
CA GLY A 501 -35.72 -11.27 -6.67
C GLY A 501 -35.65 -11.45 -5.16
N ILE A 502 -34.81 -12.36 -4.66
CA ILE A 502 -34.59 -12.61 -3.23
C ILE A 502 -33.12 -12.34 -2.89
N SER A 503 -32.84 -11.70 -1.77
CA SER A 503 -31.48 -11.59 -1.23
C SER A 503 -31.47 -11.47 0.30
N VAL A 504 -30.29 -11.64 0.90
CA VAL A 504 -30.04 -11.32 2.30
C VAL A 504 -29.05 -10.17 2.32
N SER A 505 -29.40 -9.08 2.98
CA SER A 505 -28.51 -7.92 3.14
C SER A 505 -27.43 -8.21 4.19
N GLU A 506 -26.30 -7.51 4.10
CA GLU A 506 -25.19 -7.70 5.05
C GLU A 506 -25.58 -7.37 6.50
N ASP A 507 -26.54 -6.46 6.71
CA ASP A 507 -27.10 -6.11 8.03
C ASP A 507 -28.15 -7.10 8.55
N GLY A 508 -28.43 -8.19 7.80
CA GLY A 508 -29.31 -9.27 8.22
C GLY A 508 -30.79 -8.94 8.05
N LYS A 509 -31.19 -8.60 6.82
CA LYS A 509 -32.58 -8.52 6.39
C LYS A 509 -32.81 -9.37 5.15
N ILE A 510 -34.01 -9.92 5.02
CA ILE A 510 -34.44 -10.60 3.80
C ILE A 510 -35.07 -9.56 2.89
N VAL A 511 -34.60 -9.47 1.65
CA VAL A 511 -35.06 -8.46 0.70
C VAL A 511 -35.71 -9.15 -0.50
N PHE A 512 -36.93 -8.73 -0.81
CA PHE A 512 -37.64 -9.06 -2.04
C PHE A 512 -37.64 -7.83 -2.97
N THR A 513 -37.41 -8.06 -4.26
CA THR A 513 -37.50 -7.02 -5.29
C THR A 513 -38.68 -7.26 -6.23
N ASP A 514 -38.91 -6.31 -7.12
CA ASP A 514 -39.87 -6.40 -8.23
C ASP A 514 -39.75 -7.66 -9.13
N LYS A 515 -38.64 -8.39 -9.06
CA LYS A 515 -38.44 -9.66 -9.77
C LYS A 515 -39.11 -10.84 -9.06
N TYR A 516 -39.40 -10.72 -7.77
CA TYR A 516 -40.01 -11.79 -7.01
C TYR A 516 -41.42 -12.08 -7.53
N GLN A 517 -41.71 -13.35 -7.81
CA GLN A 517 -42.97 -13.76 -8.44
C GLN A 517 -43.99 -14.32 -7.44
N GLY A 518 -43.68 -14.32 -6.14
CA GLY A 518 -44.59 -14.83 -5.11
C GLY A 518 -44.39 -16.30 -4.73
N HIS A 519 -43.24 -16.90 -5.04
CA HIS A 519 -42.95 -18.32 -4.72
C HIS A 519 -43.07 -18.63 -3.22
N ALA A 520 -43.75 -19.72 -2.87
CA ALA A 520 -43.75 -20.24 -1.50
C ALA A 520 -42.38 -20.81 -1.12
N CYS A 521 -41.58 -20.02 -0.39
CA CYS A 521 -40.18 -20.33 -0.15
C CYS A 521 -39.75 -20.13 1.30
N ARG A 522 -38.80 -20.94 1.75
CA ARG A 522 -38.08 -20.81 3.01
C ARG A 522 -36.69 -20.28 2.71
N VAL A 523 -36.38 -19.09 3.19
CA VAL A 523 -35.02 -18.52 3.08
C VAL A 523 -34.22 -18.99 4.29
N ALA A 524 -33.00 -19.48 4.07
CA ALA A 524 -32.01 -19.73 5.12
C ALA A 524 -31.01 -18.59 5.18
N MET A 525 -30.50 -18.28 6.37
CA MET A 525 -29.51 -17.21 6.55
C MET A 525 -28.57 -17.53 7.71
N GLY A 526 -27.33 -17.07 7.59
CA GLY A 526 -26.26 -17.31 8.57
C GLY A 526 -25.46 -16.05 8.84
N PRO A 527 -25.22 -15.68 10.11
CA PRO A 527 -24.30 -14.62 10.45
C PRO A 527 -22.86 -15.15 10.43
N LYS A 528 -21.95 -14.30 9.99
CA LYS A 528 -20.50 -14.51 10.03
C LYS A 528 -19.84 -13.33 10.73
N PHE A 529 -18.72 -13.61 11.37
CA PHE A 529 -17.84 -12.58 11.91
C PHE A 529 -16.52 -12.60 11.15
N GLN A 530 -16.27 -11.56 10.37
CA GLN A 530 -15.00 -11.34 9.71
C GLN A 530 -14.14 -10.37 10.52
N TYR A 531 -12.97 -10.86 10.90
CA TYR A 531 -11.97 -10.12 11.66
C TYR A 531 -10.61 -10.21 10.94
N ASP A 532 -9.64 -9.45 11.41
CA ASP A 532 -8.44 -9.17 10.64
C ASP A 532 -7.57 -10.42 10.45
N TYR A 533 -7.62 -11.38 11.39
CA TYR A 533 -6.94 -12.66 11.29
C TYR A 533 -7.75 -13.76 10.60
N GLY A 534 -9.07 -13.63 10.45
CA GLY A 534 -9.90 -14.77 10.04
C GLY A 534 -11.38 -14.47 9.81
N GLU A 535 -12.13 -15.52 9.54
CA GLU A 535 -13.58 -15.46 9.43
C GLU A 535 -14.17 -16.70 10.10
N VAL A 536 -15.22 -16.50 10.89
CA VAL A 536 -15.90 -17.54 11.64
C VAL A 536 -17.40 -17.45 11.45
N GLU A 537 -18.06 -18.60 11.53
CA GLU A 537 -19.51 -18.71 11.51
C GLU A 537 -20.06 -18.51 12.92
N ILE A 538 -21.11 -17.69 13.06
CA ILE A 538 -21.81 -17.49 14.32
C ILE A 538 -22.97 -18.49 14.36
N GLY A 539 -22.89 -19.47 15.29
CA GLY A 539 -23.86 -20.57 15.37
C GLY A 539 -23.62 -21.69 14.34
N ASN A 540 -24.63 -22.53 14.11
CA ASN A 540 -24.53 -23.70 13.25
C ASN A 540 -24.78 -23.39 11.75
N TYR A 541 -23.89 -22.60 11.16
CA TYR A 541 -23.87 -22.20 9.73
C TYR A 541 -25.11 -21.43 9.26
N TRP A 542 -26.28 -22.08 9.26
CA TRP A 542 -27.58 -21.46 9.05
C TRP A 542 -28.27 -21.25 10.39
N THR A 543 -28.28 -20.02 10.87
CA THR A 543 -28.82 -19.73 12.20
C THR A 543 -30.34 -19.54 12.17
N ALA A 544 -30.92 -19.23 11.01
CA ALA A 544 -32.37 -19.02 10.91
C ALA A 544 -32.96 -19.54 9.60
N PHE A 545 -34.25 -19.88 9.66
CA PHE A 545 -35.09 -20.24 8.51
C PHE A 545 -36.42 -19.49 8.58
N VAL A 546 -36.75 -18.73 7.53
CA VAL A 546 -38.01 -17.95 7.46
C VAL A 546 -38.79 -18.32 6.20
N TRP A 547 -40.03 -18.76 6.40
CA TRP A 547 -41.01 -19.05 5.37
C TRP A 547 -41.74 -17.78 4.92
N PHE A 548 -41.92 -17.65 3.62
CA PHE A 548 -42.77 -16.66 2.96
C PHE A 548 -43.75 -17.40 2.07
N ASN A 549 -44.99 -16.90 2.02
CA ASN A 549 -46.02 -17.45 1.14
C ASN A 549 -46.26 -18.96 1.30
N ARG A 550 -45.95 -19.54 2.48
CA ARG A 550 -45.87 -20.99 2.70
C ARG A 550 -47.08 -21.78 2.19
N ARG A 551 -48.27 -21.17 2.30
CA ARG A 551 -49.56 -21.77 1.94
C ARG A 551 -50.19 -21.19 0.68
N VAL A 552 -49.52 -20.24 0.00
CA VAL A 552 -50.11 -19.43 -1.07
C VAL A 552 -49.10 -19.28 -2.21
N CYS A 553 -49.31 -19.97 -3.32
CA CYS A 553 -48.46 -19.85 -4.51
C CYS A 553 -49.32 -19.43 -5.72
N PRO A 554 -49.00 -18.29 -6.39
CA PRO A 554 -49.69 -17.87 -7.61
C PRO A 554 -49.65 -18.95 -8.71
N GLU A 555 -50.73 -19.18 -9.43
CA GLU A 555 -50.76 -20.13 -10.57
C GLU A 555 -49.82 -19.69 -11.71
N GLY A 556 -49.24 -20.67 -12.42
CA GLY A 556 -48.40 -20.44 -13.59
C GLY A 556 -46.94 -20.06 -13.28
N LEU A 557 -46.51 -20.17 -12.03
CA LEU A 557 -45.12 -19.94 -11.65
C LEU A 557 -44.22 -21.07 -12.12
N LYS A 558 -43.12 -20.70 -12.78
CA LYS A 558 -42.05 -21.64 -13.07
C LYS A 558 -41.37 -22.03 -11.76
N ASP A 559 -41.35 -23.33 -11.51
CA ASP A 559 -40.62 -23.87 -10.37
C ASP A 559 -39.11 -23.62 -10.55
N PRO A 560 -38.44 -22.97 -9.59
CA PRO A 560 -37.01 -22.73 -9.65
C PRO A 560 -36.17 -23.99 -9.44
N ALA A 561 -36.71 -25.04 -8.81
CA ALA A 561 -36.00 -26.30 -8.63
C ALA A 561 -36.44 -27.32 -9.68
N SER A 562 -35.48 -28.10 -10.18
CA SER A 562 -35.68 -29.02 -11.30
C SER A 562 -36.39 -30.33 -10.94
N ARG A 563 -36.77 -30.53 -9.68
CA ARG A 563 -37.26 -31.82 -9.16
C ARG A 563 -38.77 -31.99 -9.26
#